data_AF-A0A7J4XJ57-F1
#
_entry.id   AF-A0A7J4XJ57-F1
#
_cell.length_a   1.000
_cell.length_b   1.000
_cell.length_c   1.000
_cell.angle_alpha   90.00
_cell.angle_beta   90.00
_cell.angle_gamma   90.00
#
_symmetry.space_group_name_H-M   'P 1'
#
loop_
_entity.id
_entity.type
_entity.pdbx_description
1 polymer ?
#
loop_
_entity_poly.entity_id
_entity_poly.type
_entity_poly.pdbx_seq_one_letter_code
_entity_poly.pdbx_strand_id
1 'polypeptide(L)' 'MKSISFRKDLIGVQDELLRFAYKLTTDREEANDLLQETSLKALDNEDKYMPDTNFKGWMYTIMRN' A
#
# COMPACT_ATOMS: atom_id res chain seq x y z
N MET A 1 -6.46 17.03 9.42
CA MET A 1 -6.64 17.07 7.95
C MET A 1 -5.76 16.08 7.19
N LYS A 2 -4.46 15.90 7.52
CA LYS A 2 -3.56 14.96 6.81
C LYS A 2 -4.09 13.52 6.65
N SER A 3 -4.63 12.93 7.71
CA SER A 3 -5.07 11.52 7.67
C SER A 3 -6.24 11.22 6.73
N ILE A 4 -7.10 12.19 6.43
CA ILE A 4 -8.21 11.99 5.49
C ILE A 4 -7.69 11.84 4.06
N SER A 5 -6.67 12.61 3.67
CA SER A 5 -6.03 12.48 2.35
C SER A 5 -5.30 11.15 2.25
N PHE A 6 -4.49 10.81 3.26
CA PHE A 6 -3.70 9.57 3.27
C PHE A 6 -4.58 8.32 3.09
N ARG A 7 -5.67 8.21 3.86
CA ARG A 7 -6.59 7.08 3.76
C ARG A 7 -7.27 7.01 2.39
N LYS A 8 -7.62 8.15 1.81
CA LYS A 8 -8.20 8.21 0.46
C LYS A 8 -7.21 7.75 -0.59
N ASP A 9 -5.95 8.18 -0.49
CA ASP A 9 -4.88 7.76 -1.38
C ASP A 9 -4.59 6.26 -1.22
N LEU A 10 -4.59 5.75 0.02
CA LEU A 10 -4.43 4.33 0.33
C LEU A 10 -5.53 3.46 -0.28
N ILE A 11 -6.80 3.87 -0.17
CA ILE A 11 -7.93 3.18 -0.80
C ILE A 11 -7.81 3.25 -2.32
N GLY A 12 -7.41 4.41 -2.87
CA GLY A 12 -7.29 4.63 -4.30
C GLY A 12 -6.24 3.79 -5.01
N VAL A 13 -5.31 3.16 -4.28
CA VAL A 13 -4.24 2.32 -4.86
C VAL A 13 -4.43 0.82 -4.66
N GLN A 14 -5.48 0.39 -3.94
CA GLN A 14 -5.66 -1.02 -3.55
C GLN A 14 -5.71 -1.97 -4.76
N ASP A 15 -6.45 -1.63 -5.82
CA ASP A 15 -6.58 -2.49 -7.01
C ASP A 15 -5.24 -2.66 -7.75
N GLU A 16 -4.42 -1.61 -7.79
CA GLU A 16 -3.12 -1.66 -8.45
C GLU A 16 -2.11 -2.45 -7.62
N LEU A 17 -2.12 -2.25 -6.30
CA LEU A 17 -1.30 -3.01 -5.36
C LEU A 17 -1.69 -4.49 -5.35
N LEU A 18 -2.98 -4.81 -5.43
CA LEU A 18 -3.44 -6.20 -5.51
C LEU A 18 -2.89 -6.87 -6.78
N ARG A 19 -2.99 -6.21 -7.94
CA ARG A 19 -2.42 -6.72 -9.20
C ARG A 19 -0.91 -6.92 -9.10
N PHE A 20 -0.21 -6.07 -8.35
CA PHE A 20 1.22 -6.22 -8.13
C PHE A 20 1.52 -7.37 -7.17
N ALA A 21 0.79 -7.49 -6.05
CA ALA A 21 0.89 -8.62 -5.12
C ALA A 21 0.68 -9.95 -5.84
N TYR A 22 -0.32 -10.06 -6.71
CA TYR A 22 -0.55 -11.23 -7.57
C TYR A 22 0.64 -11.60 -8.45
N LYS A 23 1.41 -10.62 -8.94
CA LYS A 23 2.62 -10.91 -9.74
C LYS A 23 3.75 -11.46 -8.88
N LEU A 24 3.75 -11.19 -7.57
CA LEU A 24 4.75 -11.66 -6.63
C LEU A 24 4.42 -13.03 -6.06
N THR A 25 3.14 -13.28 -5.74
CA THR A 25 2.70 -14.50 -5.07
C THR A 25 2.23 -15.57 -6.04
N THR A 26 1.68 -15.18 -7.20
CA THR A 26 0.96 -16.07 -8.13
C THR A 26 -0.24 -16.82 -7.53
N ASP A 27 -0.61 -16.47 -6.30
CA ASP A 27 -1.75 -17.01 -5.56
C ASP A 27 -2.67 -15.87 -5.08
N ARG A 28 -3.98 -16.14 -5.09
CA ARG A 28 -5.01 -15.16 -4.74
C ARG A 28 -5.06 -14.86 -3.26
N GLU A 29 -5.02 -15.87 -2.41
CA GLU A 29 -5.13 -15.68 -0.98
C GLU A 29 -3.87 -14.97 -0.48
N GLU A 30 -2.69 -15.44 -0.88
CA GLU A 30 -1.41 -14.81 -0.55
C GLU A 30 -1.33 -13.36 -1.06
N ALA A 31 -1.87 -13.05 -2.24
CA ALA A 31 -1.89 -11.67 -2.75
C ALA A 31 -2.78 -10.75 -1.89
N ASN A 32 -3.92 -11.25 -1.39
CA ASN A 32 -4.81 -10.49 -0.52
C ASN A 32 -4.18 -10.28 0.87
N ASP A 33 -3.47 -11.28 1.39
CA ASP A 33 -2.76 -11.18 2.66
C ASP A 33 -1.61 -10.19 2.56
N LEU A 34 -0.79 -10.27 1.51
CA LEU A 34 0.29 -9.31 1.25
C LEU A 34 -0.23 -7.87 1.10
N LEU A 35 -1.38 -7.68 0.43
CA LEU A 35 -2.02 -6.37 0.31
C LEU A 35 -2.47 -5.82 1.67
N GLN A 36 -3.06 -6.68 2.51
CA GLN A 36 -3.51 -6.30 3.85
C GLN A 36 -2.32 -5.92 4.75
N GLU A 37 -1.28 -6.75 4.81
CA GLU A 37 -0.07 -6.45 5.57
C GLU A 37 0.60 -5.17 5.09
N THR A 38 0.67 -4.95 3.78
CA THR A 38 1.21 -3.70 3.20
C THR A 38 0.39 -2.50 3.67
N SER A 39 -0.94 -2.60 3.66
CA SER A 39 -1.83 -1.52 4.08
C SER A 39 -1.70 -1.22 5.59
N LEU A 40 -1.55 -2.26 6.42
CA LEU A 40 -1.30 -2.11 7.86
C LEU A 40 0.05 -1.42 8.11
N LYS A 41 1.13 -1.90 7.48
CA LYS A 41 2.46 -1.26 7.57
C LYS A 41 2.41 0.20 7.13
N ALA A 42 1.66 0.53 6.07
CA ALA A 42 1.51 1.90 5.61
C ALA A 42 0.79 2.79 6.63
N LEU A 43 -0.27 2.29 7.27
CA LEU A 43 -0.99 3.00 8.32
C LEU A 43 -0.11 3.22 9.57
N ASP A 44 0.64 2.20 9.98
CA ASP A 44 1.57 2.29 11.11
C ASP A 44 2.73 3.27 10.88
N ASN A 45 3.03 3.56 9.61
CA ASN A 45 4.09 4.48 9.20
C ASN A 45 3.53 5.75 8.52
N GLU A 46 2.24 6.07 8.73
CA GLU A 46 1.58 7.24 8.11
C GLU A 46 2.35 8.54 8.41
N ASP A 47 2.91 8.66 9.60
CA ASP A 47 3.70 9.80 10.05
C ASP A 47 5.03 9.99 9.28
N LYS A 48 5.55 8.91 8.69
CA LYS A 48 6.77 8.92 7.87
C LYS A 48 6.51 9.29 6.41
N TYR A 49 5.26 9.30 5.98
CA TYR A 49 4.92 9.69 4.61
C TYR A 49 5.07 11.20 4.41
N MET A 50 5.87 11.60 3.43
CA MET A 50 6.02 13.00 3.03
C MET A 50 5.08 13.32 1.85
N PRO A 51 4.24 14.36 1.93
CA PRO A 51 3.27 14.68 0.88
C PRO A 51 3.84 14.91 -0.53
N ASP A 52 5.11 15.30 -0.63
CA ASP A 52 5.79 15.53 -1.91
C ASP A 52 6.36 14.25 -2.53
N THR A 53 6.12 13.09 -1.91
CA THR A 53 6.56 11.78 -2.41
C THR A 53 5.48 11.13 -3.27
N ASN A 54 5.88 10.31 -4.25
CA ASN A 54 4.93 9.48 -4.98
C ASN A 54 4.34 8.39 -4.05
N PHE A 55 3.08 8.57 -3.65
CA PHE A 55 2.36 7.63 -2.78
C PHE A 55 2.42 6.19 -3.29
N LYS A 56 2.16 5.94 -4.58
CA LYS A 56 2.22 4.60 -5.17
C LYS A 56 3.61 3.99 -5.06
N GLY A 57 4.64 4.78 -5.38
CA GLY A 57 6.03 4.35 -5.27
C GLY A 57 6.42 3.96 -3.83
N TRP A 58 5.93 4.73 -2.86
CA TRP A 58 6.12 4.42 -1.44
C TRP A 58 5.41 3.12 -1.04
N MET A 59 4.16 2.91 -1.48
CA MET A 59 3.42 1.66 -1.23
C MET A 59 4.11 0.43 -1.85
N TYR A 60 4.66 0.54 -3.06
CA TYR A 60 5.45 -0.53 -3.68
C TYR A 60 6.78 -0.82 -2.96
N THR A 61 7.29 0.16 -2.20
CA THR A 61 8.48 -0.02 -1.37
C THR A 61 8.11 -0.78 -0.11
N ILE A 62 6.99 -0.44 0.54
CA ILE A 62 6.48 -1.16 1.70
C ILE A 62 6.17 -2.62 1.37
N MET A 63 5.51 -2.88 0.23
CA MET A 63 5.14 -4.26 -0.14
C MET A 63 6.35 -5.17 -0.40
N ARG A 64 7.49 -4.61 -0.81
CA ARG A 64 8.71 -5.38 -1.11
C ARG A 64 9.62 -5.57 0.11
N ASN A 65 9.35 -4.88 1.21
CA ASN A 65 10.15 -4.90 2.44
C ASN A 65 9.43 -5.64 3.57
#